data_AF-A0A1M7MRJ9-F1
#
_entry.id   AF-A0A1M7MRJ9-F1
#
_cell.length_a   1.000
_cell.length_b   1.000
_cell.length_c   1.000
_cell.angle_alpha   90.00
_cell.angle_beta   90.00
_cell.angle_gamma   90.00
#
_symmetry.space_group_name_H-M   'P 1'
#
loop_
_entity.id
_entity.type
_entity.pdbx_description
1 polymer ?
#
loop_
_entity_poly.entity_id
_entity_poly.type
_entity_poly.pdbx_seq_one_letter_code
_entity_poly.pdbx_strand_id
1 'polypeptide(L)' 'MEVIFVLIGVSLLLAGGFLWLFFKAMKDGQFDDQHTPAIRILFEHKSKNKNNTKKPNKSE' A
#
# COMPACT_ATOMS: atom_id res chain seq x y z
N MET A 1 4.33 -17.21 -44.24
CA MET A 1 4.49 -15.75 -44.05
C MET A 1 3.29 -15.14 -43.33
N GLU A 2 2.05 -15.55 -43.61
CA GLU A 2 0.85 -15.05 -42.91
C GLU A 2 0.82 -15.32 -41.40
N VAL A 3 1.29 -16.49 -40.95
CA VAL A 3 1.29 -16.88 -39.54
C VAL A 3 2.07 -15.90 -38.65
N ILE A 4 3.10 -15.25 -39.20
CA ILE A 4 3.91 -14.25 -38.48
C ILE A 4 3.06 -13.03 -38.11
N PHE A 5 2.16 -12.58 -38.99
CA PHE A 5 1.29 -11.44 -38.70
C PHE A 5 0.29 -11.76 -37.58
N VAL A 6 -0.23 -12.99 -37.55
CA VAL A 6 -1.11 -13.46 -36.46
C VAL A 6 -0.35 -13.53 -35.14
N LEU A 7 0.87 -14.08 -35.14
CA LEU A 7 1.74 -14.14 -33.95
C LEU A 7 2.08 -12.75 -33.40
N ILE A 8 2.35 -11.78 -34.27
CA ILE A 8 2.60 -10.39 -33.86
C ILE A 8 1.34 -9.77 -33.22
N GLY A 9 0.15 -10.00 -33.79
CA GLY A 9 -1.09 -9.53 -33.20
C GLY A 9 -1.33 -10.10 -31.79
N VAL A 10 -1.15 -11.42 -31.62
CA VAL A 10 -1.31 -12.08 -30.34
C VAL A 10 -0.27 -11.62 -29.32
N SER A 11 0.99 -11.41 -29.72
CA SER A 11 2.04 -10.96 -28.80
C SER A 11 1.79 -9.52 -28.32
N LEU A 12 1.32 -8.63 -29.20
CA LEU A 12 0.93 -7.27 -28.83
C LEU A 12 -0.26 -7.24 -27.88
N LEU A 13 -1.27 -8.09 -28.09
CA LEU A 13 -2.41 -8.23 -27.19
C LEU A 13 -1.97 -8.72 -25.80
N LEU A 14 -1.11 -9.74 -25.75
CA LEU A 14 -0.57 -10.24 -24.48
C LEU A 14 0.26 -9.16 -23.78
N ALA A 15 1.18 -8.51 -24.48
CA ALA A 15 2.01 -7.45 -23.92
C ALA A 15 1.16 -6.28 -23.39
N GLY A 16 0.16 -5.84 -24.16
CA GLY A 16 -0.78 -4.80 -23.75
C GLY A 16 -1.62 -5.21 -22.53
N GLY A 17 -2.09 -6.46 -22.50
CA GLY A 17 -2.83 -7.02 -21.36
C GLY A 17 -1.99 -7.06 -20.09
N PHE A 18 -0.75 -7.55 -20.18
CA PHE A 18 0.19 -7.54 -19.06
C PHE A 18 0.49 -6.13 -18.56
N LEU A 19 0.72 -5.19 -19.47
CA LEU A 19 0.98 -3.80 -19.13
C LEU A 19 -0.22 -3.14 -18.44
N TRP A 20 -1.44 -3.41 -18.91
CA TRP A 20 -2.66 -2.92 -18.29
C TRP A 20 -2.85 -3.48 -16.87
N LEU A 21 -2.66 -4.79 -16.69
CA LEU A 21 -2.71 -5.43 -15.37
C LEU A 21 -1.63 -4.89 -14.43
N PHE A 22 -0.42 -4.63 -14.93
CA PHE A 22 0.66 -4.03 -14.16
C PHE A 22 0.27 -2.67 -13.58
N PHE A 23 -0.30 -1.77 -14.41
CA PHE A 23 -0.78 -0.48 -13.91
C PHE A 23 -1.98 -0.60 -12.97
N LYS A 24 -2.87 -1.57 -13.21
CA LYS A 24 -3.99 -1.86 -12.30
C LYS A 24 -3.47 -2.28 -10.91
N ALA A 25 -2.50 -3.19 -10.87
CA ALA A 25 -1.91 -3.68 -9.63
C ALA A 25 -1.15 -2.59 -8.86
N MET A 26 -0.38 -1.74 -9.58
CA MET A 26 0.28 -0.56 -8.99
C MET A 26 -0.71 0.41 -8.34
N LYS A 27 -1.90 0.56 -8.91
CA LYS A 27 -2.96 1.41 -8.35
C LYS A 27 -3.75 0.77 -7.21
N ASP A 28 -3.69 -0.55 -7.02
CA ASP A 28 -4.51 -1.31 -6.05
C ASP A 28 -4.08 -1.11 -4.58
N GLY A 29 -3.56 0.08 -4.23
CA GLY A 29 -3.37 0.48 -2.83
C GLY A 29 -2.31 -0.31 -2.07
N GLN A 30 -1.45 -1.09 -2.75
CA GLN A 30 -0.39 -1.88 -2.10
C GLN A 30 0.62 -1.00 -1.33
N PHE A 31 0.62 0.31 -1.57
CA PHE A 31 1.43 1.31 -0.88
C PHE A 31 0.69 2.04 0.25
N ASP A 32 -0.48 1.59 0.68
CA ASP A 32 -1.22 2.25 1.78
C ASP A 32 -0.65 1.86 3.17
N ASP A 33 0.12 0.78 3.25
CA ASP A 33 0.81 0.31 4.47
C ASP A 33 2.20 0.95 4.68
N GLN A 34 2.43 2.15 4.13
CA GLN A 34 3.70 2.89 4.26
C GLN A 34 3.96 3.45 5.67
N HIS A 35 2.97 3.36 6.58
CA HIS A 35 3.14 3.74 7.97
C HIS A 35 3.75 2.59 8.78
N THR A 36 5.08 2.56 8.78
CA THR A 36 5.86 1.53 9.47
C THR A 36 5.54 1.50 10.97
N PRO A 37 5.37 0.32 11.59
CA PRO A 37 5.06 0.19 13.03
C PRO A 37 6.05 0.94 13.93
N ALA A 38 7.33 1.00 13.54
CA ALA A 38 8.37 1.70 14.27
C ALA A 38 8.08 3.21 14.46
N ILE A 39 7.53 3.87 13.43
CA ILE A 39 7.21 5.30 13.47
C ILE A 39 5.98 5.55 14.34
N ARG A 40 4.96 4.68 14.24
CA ARG A 40 3.74 4.74 15.06
C ARG A 40 4.08 4.67 16.56
N ILE A 41 4.92 3.73 16.95
CA ILE A 41 5.30 3.50 18.36
C ILE A 41 6.09 4.69 18.92
N LEU A 42 6.97 5.32 18.12
CA LEU A 42 7.78 6.47 18.54
C LEU A 42 6.90 7.70 18.89
N PHE A 43 5.82 7.91 18.14
CA PHE A 43 4.90 9.04 18.36
C PHE A 43 3.78 8.72 19.36
N GLU A 44 3.31 7.47 19.46
CA GLU A 44 2.36 7.03 20.50
C GLU A 44 2.94 7.17 21.91
N HIS A 45 4.23 6.86 22.09
CA HIS A 45 4.90 7.00 23.39
C HIS A 45 5.01 8.47 23.82
N LYS A 46 5.11 9.40 22.87
CA LYS A 46 5.14 10.85 23.14
C LYS A 46 3.76 11.40 23.53
N SER A 47 2.69 10.86 22.95
CA SER A 47 1.30 11.25 23.27
C SER A 47 0.85 10.74 24.66
N LYS A 48 1.18 9.49 25.02
CA LYS A 48 0.87 8.95 26.36
C LYS A 48 1.51 9.75 27.50
N ASN A 49 2.68 10.34 27.29
CA ASN A 49 3.36 11.12 28.34
C ASN A 49 2.73 12.50 28.62
N LYS A 50 1.89 13.04 27.72
CA LYS A 50 1.14 14.29 27.98
C LYS A 50 -0.19 14.08 28.69
N ASN A 51 -0.74 12.86 28.66
CA ASN A 51 -2.04 12.56 29.26
C ASN A 51 -1.95 11.97 30.68
N ASN A 52 -0.74 11.62 31.14
CA ASN A 52 -0.50 11.04 32.47
C ASN A 52 -0.20 12.07 33.57
N THR A 53 -0.23 13.37 33.28
CA THR A 53 -0.04 14.45 34.28
C THR A 53 -1.33 15.08 34.79
N LYS A 54 -2.52 14.56 34.42
CA LYS A 54 -3.77 14.81 35.16
C LYS A 54 -4.14 13.59 36.03
N LYS A 55 -3.50 13.46 37.20
CA LYS A 55 -4.10 12.81 38.39
C LYS A 55 -4.99 13.86 39.11
N PRO A 56 -6.00 13.55 39.97
CA PRO A 56 -6.04 12.41 40.91
C PRO A 56 -7.43 11.82 41.30
N ASN A 57 -7.40 10.79 42.17
CA ASN A 57 -8.36 10.38 43.23
C ASN A 57 -9.63 9.54 42.93
N LYS A 58 -9.52 8.25 43.31
CA LYS A 58 -10.24 7.56 44.41
C LYS A 58 -11.62 8.11 44.83
N SER A 59 -12.68 7.36 44.53
CA SER A 59 -13.82 7.09 45.42
C SER A 59 -14.81 6.10 44.77
N GLU A 60 -15.12 5.04 45.53
CA GLU A 60 -16.13 3.97 45.33
C GLU A 60 -15.79 2.81 44.39
#